data_AF-A0A946HHK0-F1
#
_entry.id   AF-A0A946HHK0-F1
#
_cell.length_a   1.000
_cell.length_b   1.000
_cell.length_c   1.000
_cell.angle_alpha   90.00
_cell.angle_beta   90.00
_cell.angle_gamma   90.00
#
_symmetry.space_group_name_H-M   'P 1'
#
loop_
_entity.id
_entity.type
_entity.pdbx_description
1 polymer ?
#
loop_
_entity_poly.entity_id
_entity_poly.type
_entity_poly.pdbx_seq_one_letter_code
_entity_poly.pdbx_strand_id
1 'polypeptide(L)'
;MAYFIWTFRLIFISLVLGFLHYTLPQHDILRITGTDIIRRDFGGFNQIFYADNQNGDGTLQSRDLRLISAVRTDGSVSVYRNEDTGWGWP
;
A
#
# COMPACT_ATOMS: atom_id res chain seq x y z
N MET A 1 -1.25 -10.79 -36.41
CA MET A 1 -0.25 -9.80 -35.95
C MET A 1 -0.88 -8.59 -35.26
N ALA A 2 -1.82 -7.88 -35.91
CA ALA A 2 -2.45 -6.68 -35.34
C ALA A 2 -3.10 -6.91 -33.96
N TYR A 3 -3.93 -7.96 -33.81
CA TYR A 3 -4.56 -8.28 -32.53
C TYR A 3 -3.56 -8.59 -31.41
N PHE A 4 -2.47 -9.29 -31.71
CA PHE A 4 -1.42 -9.58 -30.72
C PHE A 4 -0.76 -8.29 -30.21
N ILE A 5 -0.44 -7.35 -31.13
CA ILE A 5 0.15 -6.06 -30.77
C ILE A 5 -0.82 -5.23 -29.91
N TRP A 6 -2.11 -5.21 -30.28
CA TRP A 6 -3.13 -4.49 -29.51
C TRP A 6 -3.34 -5.10 -28.13
N THR A 7 -3.42 -6.43 -28.02
CA THR A 7 -3.53 -7.13 -26.74
C THR A 7 -2.32 -6.84 -25.85
N PHE A 8 -1.11 -6.94 -26.39
CA PHE A 8 0.12 -6.63 -25.64
C PHE A 8 0.14 -5.19 -25.14
N ARG A 9 -0.21 -4.22 -26.00
CA ARG A 9 -0.31 -2.80 -25.62
C ARG A 9 -1.34 -2.57 -24.53
N LEU A 10 -2.51 -3.20 -24.62
CA LEU A 10 -3.56 -3.06 -23.63
C LEU A 10 -3.10 -3.60 -22.27
N ILE A 11 -2.48 -4.78 -22.24
CA ILE A 11 -1.93 -5.35 -21.00
C ILE A 11 -0.89 -4.40 -20.40
N PHE A 12 0.05 -3.90 -21.20
CA PHE A 12 1.09 -2.99 -20.73
C PHE A 12 0.49 -1.71 -20.15
N ILE A 13 -0.45 -1.07 -20.85
CA ILE A 13 -1.11 0.15 -20.38
C ILE A 13 -1.89 -0.11 -19.10
N SER A 14 -2.64 -1.22 -19.01
CA SER A 14 -3.37 -1.59 -17.79
C SER A 14 -2.44 -1.81 -16.60
N LEU A 15 -1.26 -2.39 -16.82
CA LEU A 15 -0.26 -2.59 -15.76
C LEU A 15 0.29 -1.25 -15.28
N VAL A 16 0.64 -0.34 -16.19
CA VAL A 16 1.10 1.02 -15.84
C VAL A 16 0.02 1.80 -15.11
N LEU A 17 -1.23 1.78 -15.58
CA LEU A 17 -2.35 2.45 -14.93
C LEU A 17 -2.65 1.87 -13.55
N GLY A 18 -2.59 0.54 -13.40
CA GLY A 18 -2.75 -0.13 -12.11
C GLY A 18 -1.64 0.25 -11.12
N PHE A 19 -0.39 0.31 -11.59
CA PHE A 19 0.74 0.76 -10.78
C PHE A 19 0.57 2.21 -10.31
N LEU A 20 0.19 3.12 -11.21
CA LEU A 20 -0.06 4.52 -10.86
C LEU A 20 -1.24 4.68 -9.91
N HIS A 21 -2.32 3.91 -10.12
CA HIS A 21 -3.47 3.90 -9.22
C HIS A 21 -3.10 3.45 -7.80
N TYR A 22 -2.18 2.48 -7.68
CA TYR A 22 -1.73 1.96 -6.39
C TYR A 22 -0.77 2.91 -5.66
N THR A 23 0.11 3.61 -6.39
CA THR A 23 1.24 4.36 -5.80
C THR A 23 1.00 5.86 -5.67
N LEU A 24 0.08 6.44 -6.45
CA LEU A 24 -0.14 7.88 -6.39
C LEU A 24 -0.92 8.27 -5.14
N PRO A 25 -0.60 9.43 -4.53
CA PRO A 25 -1.34 9.95 -3.38
C PRO A 25 -2.83 10.11 -3.68
N GLN A 26 -3.67 9.68 -2.74
CA GLN A 26 -5.13 9.82 -2.81
C GLN A 26 -5.64 10.62 -1.60
N HIS A 27 -6.79 11.26 -1.76
CA HIS A 27 -7.44 12.03 -0.70
C HIS A 27 -8.75 11.37 -0.29
N ASP A 28 -8.81 10.93 0.95
CA ASP A 28 -10.00 10.27 1.54
C ASP A 28 -10.62 11.12 2.65
N ILE A 29 -11.96 11.22 2.66
CA ILE A 29 -12.74 11.87 3.73
C ILE A 29 -13.42 10.79 4.56
N LEU A 30 -13.02 10.67 5.82
CA LEU A 30 -13.39 9.57 6.70
C LEU A 30 -13.39 10.00 8.17
N ARG A 31 -14.01 9.17 9.01
CA ARG A 31 -13.98 9.31 10.47
C ARG A 31 -13.14 8.22 11.09
N ILE A 32 -12.15 8.60 11.90
CA ILE A 32 -11.32 7.67 12.66
C ILE A 32 -12.17 6.98 13.73
N THR A 33 -12.05 5.66 13.84
CA THR A 33 -12.76 4.82 14.80
C THR A 33 -11.85 4.18 15.83
N GLY A 34 -10.56 4.03 15.55
CA GLY A 34 -9.61 3.47 16.50
C GLY A 34 -8.18 3.42 15.98
N THR A 35 -7.27 3.02 16.85
CA THR A 35 -5.86 2.80 16.54
C THR A 35 -5.38 1.52 17.19
N ASP A 36 -4.66 0.70 16.45
CA ASP A 36 -4.13 -0.58 16.92
C ASP A 36 -2.63 -0.69 16.64
N ILE A 37 -1.95 -1.57 17.37
CA ILE A 37 -0.55 -1.90 17.13
C ILE A 37 -0.44 -3.40 16.98
N ILE A 38 0.10 -3.86 15.86
CA ILE A 38 0.29 -5.28 15.57
C ILE A 38 1.77 -5.59 15.36
N ARG A 39 2.24 -6.72 15.90
CA ARG A 39 3.55 -7.27 15.51
C ARG A 39 3.41 -7.93 14.14
N ARG A 40 4.25 -7.55 13.18
CA ARG A 40 4.30 -8.18 11.86
C ARG A 40 5.70 -8.71 11.59
N ASP A 41 5.76 -9.96 11.13
CA ASP A 41 6.99 -10.57 10.64
C ASP A 41 7.11 -10.37 9.13
N PHE A 42 8.27 -9.89 8.70
CA PHE A 42 8.63 -9.63 7.30
C PHE A 42 9.56 -10.75 6.80
N GLY A 43 9.16 -11.41 5.73
CA GLY A 43 9.92 -12.50 5.12
C GLY A 43 9.44 -12.81 3.70
N GLY A 44 10.41 -13.00 2.80
CA GLY A 44 10.14 -13.33 1.41
C GLY A 44 9.39 -12.22 0.67
N PHE A 45 8.35 -12.58 -0.07
CA PHE A 45 7.62 -11.64 -0.95
C PHE A 45 6.74 -10.64 -0.22
N ASN A 46 6.41 -10.82 1.08
CA ASN A 46 5.54 -9.86 1.76
C ASN A 46 6.25 -8.53 2.01
N GLN A 47 7.57 -8.53 2.12
CA GLN A 47 8.38 -7.37 2.48
C GLN A 47 8.25 -6.23 1.48
N ILE A 48 8.01 -6.55 0.20
CA ILE A 48 7.86 -5.55 -0.86
C ILE A 48 6.62 -4.65 -0.66
N PHE A 49 5.72 -4.96 0.27
CA PHE A 49 4.49 -4.21 0.54
C PHE A 49 4.56 -3.37 1.82
N TYR A 50 5.68 -3.36 2.54
CA TYR A 50 5.88 -2.57 3.76
C TYR A 50 7.10 -1.66 3.61
N ALA A 51 7.06 -0.45 4.19
CA ALA A 51 8.14 0.52 4.06
C ALA A 51 9.46 0.01 4.68
N ASP A 52 10.62 0.50 4.24
CA ASP A 52 11.87 0.12 4.93
C ASP A 52 12.00 0.81 6.30
N ASN A 53 12.81 0.26 7.19
CA ASN A 53 13.03 0.82 8.52
C ASN A 53 13.89 2.09 8.42
N GLN A 54 13.26 3.26 8.38
CA GLN A 54 13.96 4.54 8.19
C GLN A 54 14.91 4.94 9.34
N ASN A 55 14.91 4.20 10.45
CA ASN A 55 15.67 4.54 11.65
C ASN A 55 17.11 3.98 11.67
N GLY A 56 17.62 3.46 10.55
CA GLY A 56 19.01 2.99 10.41
C GLY A 56 19.35 1.71 11.17
N ASP A 57 18.39 1.15 11.90
CA ASP A 57 18.45 -0.20 12.44
C ASP A 57 18.16 -1.16 11.28
N GLY A 58 19.08 -2.06 10.99
CA GLY A 58 19.01 -2.94 9.81
C GLY A 58 17.68 -3.67 9.68
N THR A 59 17.40 -4.24 8.49
CA THR A 59 16.11 -4.86 8.16
C THR A 59 15.61 -5.78 9.28
N LEU A 60 14.67 -5.28 10.09
CA LEU A 60 14.10 -6.04 11.20
C LEU A 60 13.15 -7.08 10.61
N GLN A 61 13.41 -8.36 10.89
CA GLN A 61 12.52 -9.45 10.47
C GLN A 61 11.14 -9.40 11.13
N SER A 62 10.98 -8.60 12.19
CA SER A 62 9.71 -8.39 12.87
C SER A 62 9.64 -6.97 13.39
N ARG A 63 8.54 -6.24 13.17
CA ARG A 63 8.32 -4.88 13.71
C ARG A 63 6.86 -4.60 14.04
N ASP A 64 6.64 -3.60 14.89
CA ASP A 64 5.31 -3.12 15.21
C ASP A 64 4.78 -2.23 14.09
N LEU A 65 3.60 -2.55 13.57
CA LEU A 65 2.84 -1.69 12.66
C LEU A 65 1.76 -0.98 13.44
N ARG A 66 1.63 0.33 13.22
CA ARG A 66 0.56 1.12 13.82
C ARG A 66 -0.53 1.30 12.79
N LEU A 67 -1.72 0.86 13.14
CA LEU A 67 -2.90 0.88 12.29
C LEU A 67 -3.85 1.97 12.75
N ILE A 68 -4.50 2.62 11.78
CA ILE A 68 -5.56 3.60 12.01
C ILE A 68 -6.81 3.05 11.33
N SER A 69 -7.80 2.69 12.13
CA SER A 69 -9.09 2.21 11.66
C SER A 69 -10.02 3.40 11.44
N ALA A 70 -10.69 3.42 10.30
CA ALA A 70 -11.60 4.48 9.91
C ALA A 70 -12.82 3.96 9.17
N VAL A 71 -13.87 4.77 9.18
CA VAL A 71 -15.12 4.52 8.48
C VAL A 71 -15.43 5.70 7.58
N ARG A 72 -15.72 5.41 6.31
CA ARG A 72 -16.08 6.39 5.28
C ARG A 72 -17.56 6.77 5.40
N THR A 73 -18.00 7.82 4.69
CA THR A 73 -19.37 8.35 4.80
C THR A 73 -20.46 7.36 4.38
N ASP A 74 -20.13 6.40 3.52
CA ASP A 74 -21.00 5.31 3.08
C ASP A 74 -21.03 4.11 4.05
N GLY A 75 -20.28 4.18 5.16
CA GLY A 75 -20.16 3.10 6.13
C GLY A 75 -19.08 2.06 5.82
N SER A 76 -18.35 2.18 4.70
CA SER A 76 -17.23 1.29 4.40
C SER A 76 -16.07 1.49 5.38
N VAL A 77 -15.39 0.39 5.73
CA VAL A 77 -14.25 0.39 6.65
C VAL A 77 -12.95 0.49 5.85
N SER A 78 -12.02 1.31 6.31
CA SER A 78 -10.66 1.42 5.77
C SER A 78 -9.66 1.39 6.92
N VAL A 79 -8.53 0.70 6.73
CA VAL A 79 -7.46 0.59 7.72
C VAL A 79 -6.16 1.07 7.09
N TYR A 80 -5.57 2.09 7.68
CA TYR A 80 -4.34 2.72 7.19
C TYR A 80 -3.17 2.32 8.07
N ARG A 81 -1.97 2.23 7.50
CA ARG A 81 -0.74 2.03 8.27
C ARG A 81 0.01 3.35 8.41
N ASN A 82 0.70 3.53 9.52
CA ASN A 82 1.54 4.71 9.74
C ASN A 82 2.69 4.83 8.72
N GLU A 83 3.08 3.73 8.11
CA GLU A 83 4.13 3.65 7.10
C GLU A 83 3.64 4.00 5.68
N ASP A 84 2.34 4.09 5.44
CA ASP A 84 1.74 4.49 4.15
C ASP A 84 1.86 6.01 3.91
N THR A 85 2.94 6.62 4.41
CA THR A 85 3.18 8.06 4.36
C THR A 85 4.46 8.35 3.61
N GLY A 86 4.39 9.23 2.60
CA GLY A 86 5.55 9.69 1.84
C GLY A 86 5.43 9.51 0.33
N TRP A 87 6.57 9.63 -0.35
CA TRP A 87 6.71 9.41 -1.79
C TRP A 87 7.66 8.24 -1.99
N GLY A 88 7.17 7.12 -2.52
CA GLY A 88 7.97 5.92 -2.71
C GLY A 88 7.13 4.68 -2.97
N TRP A 89 7.81 3.54 -3.09
CA TRP A 89 7.22 2.21 -3.04
C TRP A 89 7.76 1.49 -1.80
N PRO A 90 6.96 0.68 -1.11
CA PRO A 90 5.51 0.53 -1.22
C PRO A 90 4.71 1.62 -0.50
#